data_AF-A0A8T7EZE7-F1
#
_entry.id   AF-A0A8T7EZE7-F1
#
_cell.length_a   1.000
_cell.length_b   1.000
_cell.length_c   1.000
_cell.angle_alpha   90.00
_cell.angle_beta   90.00
_cell.angle_gamma   90.00
#
_symmetry.space_group_name_H-M   'P 1'
#
loop_
_entity.id
_entity.type
_entity.pdbx_description
1 polymer ?
#
loop_
_entity_poly.entity_id
_entity_poly.type
_entity_poly.pdbx_seq_one_letter_code
_entity_poly.pdbx_strand_id
1 'polypeptide(L)'
;MAKPLGSRAQVRARFGADVGVILTDSWLVPGRWGTTGIALATAGFRPVADERGKADLFGNPMQVTQRGVADSLCVAAQLVMGERDEATPFAVIRNSGVLIEEIALSAADVSIPWDMCIYVESLTIGALRLGLTNGLPALRPVV
;
A
#
# COMPACT_ATOMS: atom_id res chain seq x y z
N MET A 1 7.44 11.37 -30.19
CA MET A 1 7.11 10.31 -29.22
C MET A 1 6.44 10.98 -28.03
N ALA A 2 5.18 10.68 -27.72
CA ALA A 2 4.46 11.33 -26.63
C ALA A 2 5.11 10.95 -25.28
N LYS A 3 5.38 11.92 -24.40
CA LYS A 3 5.84 11.65 -23.03
C LYS A 3 4.76 10.79 -22.33
N PRO A 4 5.13 9.73 -21.59
CA PRO A 4 4.15 8.93 -20.87
C PRO A 4 3.37 9.83 -19.90
N LEU A 5 2.06 9.63 -19.83
CA LEU A 5 1.14 10.29 -18.90
C LEU A 5 1.36 9.72 -17.50
N GLY A 6 2.48 10.09 -16.86
CA GLY A 6 2.87 9.54 -15.56
C GLY A 6 2.32 10.33 -14.37
N SER A 7 1.92 11.60 -14.56
CA SER A 7 1.49 12.48 -13.47
C SER A 7 0.03 12.92 -13.61
N ARG A 8 -0.66 13.09 -12.48
CA ARG A 8 -2.03 13.64 -12.41
C ARG A 8 -2.17 14.93 -13.22
N ALA A 9 -1.20 15.84 -13.11
CA ALA A 9 -1.20 17.09 -13.85
C ALA A 9 -1.22 16.90 -15.38
N GLN A 10 -0.49 15.90 -15.91
CA GLN A 10 -0.49 15.59 -17.34
C GLN A 10 -1.83 14.99 -17.78
N VAL A 11 -2.42 14.10 -16.97
CA VAL A 11 -3.75 13.54 -17.24
C VAL A 11 -4.80 14.65 -17.29
N ARG A 12 -4.79 15.54 -16.30
CA ARG A 12 -5.68 16.70 -16.25
C ARG A 12 -5.50 17.62 -17.44
N ALA A 13 -4.25 17.97 -17.79
CA ALA A 13 -3.97 18.84 -18.93
C ALA A 13 -4.38 18.22 -20.28
N ARG A 14 -4.22 16.90 -20.45
CA ARG A 14 -4.48 16.22 -21.72
C ARG A 14 -5.94 15.86 -21.95
N PHE A 15 -6.66 15.51 -20.88
CA PHE A 15 -8.01 14.95 -20.96
C PHE A 15 -9.07 15.79 -20.24
N GLY A 16 -8.68 16.84 -19.50
CA GLY A 16 -9.63 17.66 -18.72
C GLY A 16 -10.30 16.91 -17.57
N ALA A 17 -9.85 15.70 -17.26
CA ALA A 17 -10.39 14.87 -16.20
C ALA A 17 -9.59 15.08 -14.90
N ASP A 18 -10.32 15.26 -13.79
CA ASP A 18 -9.71 15.26 -12.47
C ASP A 18 -9.77 13.83 -11.89
N VAL A 19 -8.60 13.24 -11.67
CA VAL A 19 -8.45 11.83 -11.29
C VAL A 19 -7.44 11.66 -10.18
N GLY A 20 -7.64 10.62 -9.38
CA GLY A 20 -6.60 10.07 -8.53
C GLY A 20 -5.63 9.22 -9.35
N VAL A 21 -4.35 9.24 -9.00
CA VAL A 21 -3.31 8.40 -9.61
C VAL A 21 -2.64 7.59 -8.50
N ILE A 22 -2.39 6.31 -8.77
CA ILE A 22 -1.67 5.40 -7.89
C ILE A 22 -0.52 4.78 -8.68
N LEU A 23 0.67 4.80 -8.11
CA LEU A 23 1.79 4.00 -8.57
C LEU A 23 1.82 2.73 -7.73
N THR A 24 1.71 1.57 -8.38
CA THR A 24 1.67 0.26 -7.73
C THR A 24 2.89 -0.56 -8.06
N ASP A 25 3.27 -1.45 -7.14
CA ASP A 25 4.25 -2.52 -7.36
C ASP A 25 3.79 -3.79 -6.63
N SER A 26 4.42 -4.90 -6.95
CA SER A 26 4.18 -6.20 -6.31
C SER A 26 4.94 -6.30 -4.99
N TRP A 27 4.27 -6.80 -3.95
CA TRP A 27 4.80 -6.90 -2.59
C TRP A 27 4.49 -8.24 -1.95
N LEU A 28 5.34 -8.67 -1.02
CA LEU A 28 5.19 -9.89 -0.24
C LEU A 28 4.68 -9.57 1.17
N VAL A 29 3.58 -10.22 1.57
CA VAL A 29 3.05 -10.07 2.93
C VAL A 29 3.64 -11.17 3.82
N PRO A 30 4.29 -10.82 4.94
CA PRO A 30 4.86 -11.81 5.85
C PRO A 30 3.82 -12.85 6.29
N GLY A 31 4.19 -14.13 6.21
CA GLY A 31 3.33 -15.25 6.59
C GLY A 31 2.30 -15.66 5.54
N ARG A 32 2.34 -15.11 4.32
CA ARG A 32 1.45 -15.52 3.20
C ARG A 32 2.24 -15.88 1.95
N TRP A 33 1.72 -16.84 1.20
CA TRP A 33 2.21 -17.17 -0.14
C TRP A 33 1.61 -16.25 -1.20
N GLY A 34 2.42 -15.89 -2.18
CA GLY A 34 2.02 -15.04 -3.32
C GLY A 34 2.35 -13.56 -3.15
N THR A 35 2.47 -12.86 -4.28
CA THR A 35 2.61 -11.40 -4.34
C THR A 35 1.24 -10.72 -4.37
N THR A 36 1.19 -9.46 -3.94
CA THR A 36 -0.01 -8.62 -3.99
C THR A 36 0.36 -7.18 -4.29
N GLY A 37 -0.62 -6.36 -4.67
CA GLY A 37 -0.38 -4.96 -5.01
C GLY A 37 -0.25 -4.07 -3.79
N ILE A 38 0.76 -3.21 -3.81
CA ILE A 38 0.96 -2.16 -2.81
C ILE A 38 1.09 -0.80 -3.49
N ALA A 39 0.57 0.24 -2.86
CA ALA A 39 0.75 1.61 -3.32
C ALA A 39 2.14 2.13 -2.93
N LEU A 40 2.97 2.44 -3.93
CA LEU A 40 4.25 3.12 -3.73
C LEU A 40 4.07 4.63 -3.64
N ALA A 41 3.14 5.18 -4.41
CA ALA A 41 2.83 6.60 -4.41
C ALA A 41 1.37 6.82 -4.78
N THR A 42 0.79 7.91 -4.26
CA THR A 42 -0.55 8.35 -4.60
C THR A 42 -0.58 9.84 -4.88
N ALA A 43 -1.50 10.26 -5.73
CA ALA A 43 -1.79 11.66 -5.99
C ALA A 43 -3.29 11.85 -6.16
N GLY A 44 -3.81 12.90 -5.53
CA GLY A 44 -5.17 13.37 -5.74
C GLY A 44 -6.28 12.72 -4.92
N PHE A 45 -5.92 12.01 -3.86
CA PHE A 45 -6.83 11.52 -2.83
C PHE A 45 -6.05 11.09 -1.59
N ARG A 46 -6.72 10.92 -0.45
CA ARG A 46 -6.11 10.35 0.75
C ARG A 46 -5.89 8.84 0.64
N PRO A 47 -4.65 8.36 0.79
CA PRO A 47 -4.34 6.93 0.68
C PRO A 47 -4.82 6.11 1.88
N VAL A 48 -4.96 6.76 3.04
CA VAL A 48 -5.42 6.17 4.29
C VAL A 48 -6.69 6.89 4.75
N ALA A 49 -7.74 6.13 5.04
CA ALA A 49 -8.94 6.64 5.67
C ALA A 49 -8.88 6.34 7.18
N ASP A 50 -8.87 7.39 7.99
CA ASP A 50 -9.00 7.25 9.44
C ASP A 50 -10.47 6.95 9.78
N GLU A 51 -10.71 5.77 10.31
CA GLU A 51 -12.04 5.33 10.74
C GLU A 51 -12.21 5.44 12.26
N ARG A 52 -11.16 5.82 13.00
CA ARG A 52 -11.20 5.94 14.46
C ARG A 52 -12.22 6.98 14.90
N GLY A 53 -12.96 6.67 15.97
CA GLY A 53 -14.05 7.49 16.49
C GLY A 53 -15.37 7.39 15.72
N LYS A 54 -15.40 6.81 14.52
CA LYS A 54 -16.65 6.55 13.80
C LYS A 54 -17.39 5.38 14.44
N ALA A 55 -18.72 5.42 14.38
CA ALA A 55 -19.57 4.38 14.93
C ALA A 55 -19.61 3.14 14.03
N ASP A 56 -19.55 1.96 14.64
CA ASP A 56 -19.86 0.69 13.98
C ASP A 56 -21.37 0.46 13.86
N LEU A 57 -21.76 -0.73 13.37
CA LEU A 57 -23.16 -1.15 13.21
C LEU A 57 -23.96 -1.15 14.53
N PHE A 58 -23.30 -1.19 15.68
CA PHE A 58 -23.90 -1.22 17.01
C PHE A 58 -23.72 0.10 17.77
N GLY A 59 -23.20 1.15 17.11
CA GLY A 59 -22.95 2.44 17.71
C GLY A 59 -21.65 2.56 18.51
N ASN A 60 -20.80 1.53 18.52
CA ASN A 60 -19.53 1.59 19.23
C ASN A 60 -18.48 2.36 18.42
N PRO A 61 -17.67 3.23 19.04
CA PRO A 61 -16.62 3.93 18.34
C PRO A 61 -15.47 2.99 17.97
N MET A 62 -15.02 3.04 16.71
CA MET A 62 -13.82 2.34 16.26
C MET A 62 -12.57 2.90 16.96
N GLN A 63 -11.72 2.04 17.52
CA GLN A 63 -10.58 2.49 18.33
C GLN A 63 -9.28 2.61 17.54
N VAL A 64 -9.01 1.67 16.64
CA VAL A 64 -7.68 1.51 16.00
C VAL A 64 -7.73 1.73 14.49
N THR A 65 -8.87 1.46 13.85
CA THR A 65 -8.91 1.21 12.41
C THR A 65 -8.53 2.41 11.57
N GLN A 66 -7.44 2.24 10.83
CA GLN A 66 -7.05 3.08 9.69
C GLN A 66 -7.05 2.18 8.46
N ARG A 67 -7.86 2.52 7.47
CA ARG A 67 -8.05 1.71 6.27
C ARG A 67 -7.11 2.15 5.16
N GLY A 68 -6.26 1.25 4.68
CA GLY A 68 -5.38 1.46 3.52
C GLY A 68 -6.17 1.46 2.22
N VAL A 69 -6.78 2.60 1.89
CA VAL A 69 -7.62 2.77 0.68
C VAL A 69 -6.79 2.57 -0.58
N ALA A 70 -5.59 3.17 -0.64
CA ALA A 70 -4.71 3.04 -1.80
C ALA A 70 -4.29 1.59 -2.08
N ASP A 71 -3.81 0.89 -1.05
CA ASP A 71 -3.40 -0.51 -1.19
C ASP A 71 -4.57 -1.41 -1.60
N SER A 72 -5.76 -1.20 -1.03
CA SER A 72 -6.96 -1.94 -1.42
C SER A 72 -7.28 -1.80 -2.92
N LEU A 73 -7.08 -0.60 -3.48
CA LEU A 73 -7.24 -0.33 -4.91
C LEU A 73 -6.12 -0.98 -5.74
N CYS A 74 -4.86 -0.93 -5.25
CA CYS A 74 -3.74 -1.60 -5.90
C CYS A 74 -3.95 -3.10 -6.03
N VAL A 75 -4.44 -3.77 -4.97
CA VAL A 75 -4.73 -5.20 -5.01
C VAL A 75 -5.74 -5.53 -6.12
N ALA A 76 -6.80 -4.74 -6.26
CA ALA A 76 -7.79 -4.92 -7.32
C ALA A 76 -7.20 -4.63 -8.72
N ALA A 77 -6.36 -3.61 -8.85
CA ALA A 77 -5.68 -3.27 -10.10
C ALA A 77 -4.70 -4.35 -10.53
N GLN A 78 -3.87 -4.87 -9.62
CA GLN A 78 -2.87 -5.89 -9.91
C GLN A 78 -3.51 -7.17 -10.46
N LEU A 79 -4.67 -7.56 -9.92
CA LEU A 79 -5.41 -8.72 -10.40
C LEU A 79 -5.76 -8.64 -11.90
N VAL A 80 -6.02 -7.43 -12.42
CA VAL A 80 -6.33 -7.22 -13.85
C VAL A 80 -5.12 -6.87 -14.70
N MET A 81 -4.08 -6.29 -14.10
CA MET A 81 -2.83 -5.94 -14.78
C MET A 81 -1.97 -7.18 -15.09
N GLY A 82 -2.07 -8.22 -14.26
CA GLY A 82 -1.18 -9.39 -14.33
C GLY A 82 0.20 -9.09 -13.75
N GLU A 83 1.05 -10.11 -13.72
CA GLU A 83 2.39 -10.07 -13.10
C GLU A 83 3.53 -10.35 -14.10
N ARG A 84 3.20 -10.64 -15.36
CA ARG A 84 4.10 -11.22 -16.35
C ARG A 84 3.97 -10.48 -17.69
N ASP A 85 3.99 -11.23 -18.78
CA ASP A 85 3.96 -10.75 -20.15
C ASP A 85 2.55 -10.34 -20.62
N GLU A 86 1.56 -10.31 -19.72
CA GLU A 86 0.23 -9.73 -20.01
C GLU A 86 0.33 -8.25 -20.41
N ALA A 87 1.44 -7.59 -20.05
CA ALA A 87 1.84 -6.27 -20.55
C ALA A 87 0.73 -5.22 -20.42
N THR A 88 -0.02 -5.27 -19.31
CA THR A 88 -1.12 -4.34 -19.00
C THR A 88 -0.68 -3.42 -17.85
N PRO A 89 0.11 -2.35 -18.12
CA PRO A 89 0.70 -1.51 -17.08
C PRO A 89 -0.24 -0.48 -16.46
N PHE A 90 -1.47 -0.36 -16.98
CA PHE A 90 -2.45 0.62 -16.51
C PHE A 90 -3.82 -0.03 -16.28
N ALA A 91 -4.41 0.27 -15.14
CA ALA A 91 -5.80 -0.07 -14.82
C ALA A 91 -6.58 1.20 -14.43
N VAL A 92 -7.85 1.26 -14.81
CA VAL A 92 -8.75 2.38 -14.45
C VAL A 92 -9.83 1.85 -13.52
N ILE A 93 -9.82 2.33 -12.29
CA ILE A 93 -10.86 2.04 -11.31
C ILE A 93 -11.90 3.18 -11.33
N ARG A 94 -13.17 2.82 -11.46
CA ARG A 94 -14.30 3.75 -11.40
C ARG A 94 -15.20 3.40 -10.24
N ASN A 95 -15.95 4.39 -9.73
CA ASN A 95 -16.92 4.23 -8.64
C ASN A 95 -16.29 3.66 -7.36
N SER A 96 -15.03 4.02 -7.07
CA SER A 96 -14.34 3.58 -5.84
C SER A 96 -14.85 4.24 -4.57
N GLY A 97 -15.62 5.34 -4.68
CA GLY A 97 -16.07 6.16 -3.55
C GLY A 97 -14.99 7.06 -2.95
N VAL A 98 -13.81 7.09 -3.56
CA VAL A 98 -12.70 7.98 -3.14
C VAL A 98 -13.01 9.41 -3.54
N LEU A 99 -12.78 10.35 -2.61
CA LEU A 99 -12.91 11.77 -2.87
C LEU A 99 -11.65 12.30 -3.56
N ILE A 100 -11.82 12.93 -4.72
CA ILE A 100 -10.73 13.57 -5.45
C ILE A 100 -10.47 14.94 -4.83
N GLU A 101 -9.23 15.17 -4.40
CA GLU A 101 -8.83 16.38 -3.70
C GLU A 101 -7.38 16.76 -4.06
N GLU A 102 -7.03 18.04 -3.97
CA GLU A 102 -5.64 18.49 -4.09
C GLU A 102 -4.99 18.51 -2.71
N ILE A 103 -4.19 17.48 -2.42
CA ILE A 103 -3.50 17.29 -1.15
C ILE A 103 -2.02 17.05 -1.40
N ALA A 104 -1.20 17.76 -0.62
CA ALA A 104 0.21 17.43 -0.47
C ALA A 104 0.33 16.24 0.50
N LEU A 105 0.80 15.11 -0.01
CA LEU A 105 1.09 13.92 0.78
C LEU A 105 2.58 13.85 1.09
N SER A 106 2.90 13.32 2.25
CA SER A 106 4.24 13.02 2.72
C SER A 106 4.36 11.53 3.06
N ALA A 107 5.59 11.05 3.29
CA ALA A 107 5.81 9.69 3.76
C ALA A 107 5.10 9.42 5.10
N ALA A 108 4.93 10.43 5.96
CA ALA A 108 4.26 10.28 7.24
C ALA A 108 2.75 9.97 7.11
N ASP A 109 2.14 10.26 5.97
CA ASP A 109 0.72 10.00 5.72
C ASP A 109 0.44 8.54 5.32
N VAL A 110 1.50 7.78 4.96
CA VAL A 110 1.38 6.43 4.37
C VAL A 110 2.31 5.41 5.01
N SER A 111 3.33 5.84 5.74
CA SER A 111 4.34 4.96 6.31
C SER A 111 4.43 5.14 7.81
N ILE A 112 4.51 4.02 8.51
CA ILE A 112 4.87 4.02 9.93
C ILE A 112 6.40 4.13 10.08
N PRO A 113 6.88 4.85 11.11
CA PRO A 113 8.23 4.71 11.62
C PRO A 113 8.66 3.24 11.77
N TRP A 114 9.94 2.97 11.48
CA TRP A 114 10.49 1.62 11.43
C TRP A 114 10.48 0.93 12.80
N ASP A 115 10.59 1.70 13.89
CA ASP A 115 10.50 1.25 15.28
C ASP A 115 9.08 0.86 15.69
N MET A 116 8.05 1.34 14.97
CA MET A 116 6.67 0.85 15.13
C MET A 116 6.35 -0.32 14.20
N CYS A 117 7.19 -0.62 13.22
CA CYS A 117 7.02 -1.76 12.33
C CYS A 117 7.51 -3.02 13.03
N ILE A 118 6.58 -3.82 13.57
CA ILE A 118 6.91 -5.05 14.32
C ILE A 118 7.87 -5.97 13.59
N TYR A 119 7.79 -6.06 12.26
CA TYR A 119 8.70 -6.88 11.46
C TYR A 119 10.13 -6.33 11.45
N VAL A 120 10.29 -5.02 11.22
CA VAL A 120 11.59 -4.37 11.15
C VAL A 120 12.19 -4.30 12.55
N GLU A 121 11.43 -3.87 13.55
CA GLU A 121 11.83 -3.80 14.94
C GLU A 121 12.29 -5.18 15.45
N SER A 122 11.49 -6.23 15.25
CA SER A 122 11.85 -7.58 15.70
C SER A 122 13.12 -8.10 15.03
N LEU A 123 13.32 -7.84 13.74
CA LEU A 123 14.52 -8.29 13.01
C LEU A 123 15.77 -7.47 13.36
N THR A 124 15.63 -6.20 13.70
CA THR A 124 16.75 -5.30 14.03
C THR A 124 17.12 -5.35 15.50
N ILE A 125 16.14 -5.19 16.40
CA ILE A 125 16.33 -5.07 17.85
C ILE A 125 16.16 -6.42 18.55
N GLY A 126 15.17 -7.22 18.13
CA GLY A 126 14.76 -8.46 18.81
C GLY A 126 15.58 -9.71 18.45
N ALA A 127 16.07 -9.83 17.22
CA ALA A 127 16.69 -11.07 16.71
C ALA A 127 18.23 -11.06 16.67
N LEU A 128 18.88 -9.89 16.73
CA LEU A 128 20.35 -9.78 16.57
C LEU A 128 21.13 -9.49 17.87
N ARG A 129 20.46 -9.14 18.98
CA ARG A 129 21.13 -8.95 20.28
C ARG A 129 21.21 -10.20 21.16
N LEU A 130 20.38 -11.22 20.89
CA LEU A 130 20.35 -12.47 21.64
C LEU A 130 20.82 -13.64 20.75
N GLY A 131 22.14 -13.75 20.53
CA GLY A 131 22.74 -15.07 20.31
C GLY A 131 23.26 -15.44 18.91
N LEU A 132 24.08 -14.59 18.27
CA LEU A 132 25.15 -15.11 17.38
C LEU A 132 26.40 -15.57 18.14
N THR A 133 26.32 -15.75 19.46
CA THR A 133 27.43 -16.27 20.26
C THR A 133 27.16 -17.57 20.99
N ASN A 134 26.00 -18.22 20.93
CA ASN A 134 25.86 -19.57 21.52
C ASN A 134 24.66 -20.37 20.97
N GLY A 135 24.92 -21.29 20.04
CA GLY A 135 24.27 -22.62 20.06
C GLY A 135 22.79 -22.77 19.70
N LEU A 136 22.27 -22.09 18.67
CA LEU A 136 20.98 -22.51 18.09
C LEU A 136 21.17 -23.72 17.15
N PRO A 137 20.36 -24.78 17.26
CA PRO A 137 20.37 -25.87 16.29
C PRO A 137 19.84 -25.34 14.95
N ALA A 138 20.47 -25.77 13.85
CA ALA A 138 20.09 -25.40 12.49
C ALA A 138 18.59 -25.64 12.27
N LEU A 139 17.88 -24.60 11.84
CA LEU A 139 16.50 -24.72 11.39
C LEU A 139 16.46 -25.75 10.26
N ARG A 140 15.81 -26.89 10.52
CA ARG A 140 15.56 -27.90 9.49
C ARG A 140 14.58 -27.30 8.47
N PRO A 141 14.82 -27.47 7.16
CA PRO A 141 13.88 -27.03 6.16
C PRO A 141 12.57 -27.80 6.35
N VAL A 142 11.48 -27.07 6.50
CA VAL A 142 10.13 -27.63 6.40
C VAL A 142 9.86 -27.79 4.92
N VAL A 143 9.89 -29.04 4.45
CA VAL A 143 9.26 -29.47 3.20
C VAL A 143 7.77 -29.65 3.46
#